data_AF-A0AAW2R5D3-F1
#
_entry.id   AF-A0AAW2R5D3-F1
#
_cell.length_a   1.000
_cell.length_b   1.000
_cell.length_c   1.000
_cell.angle_alpha   90.00
_cell.angle_beta   90.00
_cell.angle_gamma   90.00
#
_symmetry.space_group_name_H-M   'P 1'
#
loop_
_entity.id
_entity.type
_entity.pdbx_description
1 polymer ?
#
loop_
_entity_poly.entity_id
_entity_poly.type
_entity_poly.pdbx_seq_one_letter_code
_entity_poly.pdbx_strand_id
1 'polypeptide(L)'
;MPWKKNLQPMWKNFNVASINVKGENGNPDISMAPLLPPSECVSKLITRSDDTEPIVKERLRIYNEKVPLPALAPVLPGSPHPSFMFGPSQPVEGYYRNHGKLLEFDLPGGIPESWPKLLEALNLDENEDKQCATA
;
A
#
# COMPACT_ATOMS: atom_id res chain seq x y z
N MET A 1 -22.22 -13.01 24.41
CA MET A 1 -22.35 -11.56 24.17
C MET A 1 -23.15 -11.29 22.89
N PRO A 2 -24.45 -10.91 22.97
CA PRO A 2 -25.30 -10.72 21.78
C PRO A 2 -24.86 -9.60 20.83
N TRP A 3 -24.19 -8.56 21.34
CA TRP A 3 -23.78 -7.38 20.57
C TRP A 3 -22.75 -7.66 19.47
N LYS A 4 -21.96 -8.74 19.55
CA LYS A 4 -20.98 -9.10 18.51
C LYS A 4 -21.59 -9.49 17.16
N LYS A 5 -22.90 -9.77 17.09
CA LYS A 5 -23.58 -10.19 15.84
C LYS A 5 -23.97 -9.04 14.90
N ASN A 6 -24.12 -7.81 15.40
CA ASN A 6 -24.72 -6.70 14.65
C ASN A 6 -23.72 -5.60 14.21
N LEU A 7 -22.44 -5.71 14.59
CA LEU A 7 -21.40 -4.71 14.25
C LEU A 7 -20.47 -5.15 13.11
N GLN A 8 -20.53 -6.41 12.68
CA GLN A 8 -19.57 -7.00 11.75
C GLN A 8 -19.54 -6.43 10.31
N PRO A 9 -20.64 -5.90 9.71
CA PRO A 9 -20.58 -5.41 8.34
C PRO A 9 -19.76 -4.13 8.16
N MET A 10 -19.75 -3.23 9.14
CA MET A 10 -19.21 -1.86 9.00
C MET A 10 -17.71 -1.75 9.31
N TRP A 11 -17.13 -2.71 10.04
CA TRP A 11 -15.71 -2.76 10.40
C TRP A 11 -14.81 -3.28 9.25
N LYS A 12 -15.41 -3.82 8.17
CA LYS A 12 -14.65 -4.33 7.02
C LYS A 12 -14.18 -3.18 6.13
N ASN A 13 -12.98 -3.35 5.57
CA ASN A 13 -12.49 -2.49 4.50
C ASN A 13 -13.21 -2.83 3.18
N PHE A 14 -13.63 -1.78 2.46
CA PHE A 14 -14.35 -1.87 1.20
C PHE A 14 -13.62 -1.06 0.13
N ASN A 15 -13.74 -1.50 -1.12
CA ASN A 15 -13.17 -0.88 -2.30
C ASN A 15 -14.26 -0.83 -3.38
N VAL A 16 -14.61 0.36 -3.86
CA VAL A 16 -15.66 0.56 -4.86
C VAL A 16 -15.16 0.52 -6.32
N ALA A 17 -13.83 0.44 -6.53
CA ALA A 17 -13.22 0.45 -7.85
C ALA A 17 -12.69 -0.93 -8.25
N SER A 18 -12.79 -1.28 -9.54
CA SER A 18 -11.98 -2.36 -10.11
C SER A 18 -10.58 -1.83 -10.40
N ILE A 19 -9.56 -2.33 -9.72
CA ILE A 19 -8.17 -1.89 -9.89
C ILE A 19 -7.46 -2.94 -10.72
N ASN A 20 -6.97 -2.55 -11.91
CA ASN A 20 -6.21 -3.42 -12.80
C ASN A 20 -4.93 -2.68 -13.21
N VAL A 21 -3.79 -3.15 -12.75
CA VAL A 21 -2.46 -2.65 -13.13
C VAL A 21 -1.74 -3.78 -13.83
N LYS A 22 -1.24 -3.53 -15.05
CA LYS A 22 -0.45 -4.52 -15.78
C LYS A 22 0.93 -4.66 -15.16
N GLY A 23 1.44 -5.88 -15.11
CA GLY A 23 2.80 -6.19 -14.73
C GLY A 23 3.78 -5.71 -15.79
N GLU A 24 4.87 -5.09 -15.34
CA GLU A 24 5.98 -4.66 -16.20
C GLU A 24 7.29 -5.24 -15.68
N ASN A 25 8.26 -5.45 -16.59
CA ASN A 25 9.62 -5.93 -16.27
C ASN A 25 9.69 -7.25 -15.47
N GLY A 26 8.74 -8.17 -15.69
CA GLY A 26 8.69 -9.48 -15.04
C GLY A 26 7.85 -9.52 -13.76
N ASN A 27 7.31 -8.38 -13.31
CA ASN A 27 6.31 -8.36 -12.24
C ASN A 27 4.96 -8.92 -12.73
N PRO A 28 4.16 -9.57 -11.88
CA PRO A 28 2.83 -10.06 -12.23
C PRO A 28 1.82 -8.90 -12.40
N ASP A 29 0.74 -9.17 -13.16
CA ASP A 29 -0.44 -8.30 -13.22
C ASP A 29 -1.10 -8.21 -11.83
N ILE A 30 -1.46 -6.99 -11.42
CA ILE A 30 -2.20 -6.72 -10.19
C ILE A 30 -3.68 -6.50 -10.55
N SER A 31 -4.55 -7.40 -10.09
CA SER A 31 -6.00 -7.29 -10.30
C SER A 31 -6.72 -7.38 -8.94
N MET A 32 -7.33 -6.29 -8.50
CA MET A 32 -8.20 -6.25 -7.32
C MET A 32 -9.64 -5.97 -7.74
N ALA A 33 -10.52 -6.93 -7.50
CA ALA A 33 -11.96 -6.77 -7.65
C ALA A 33 -12.52 -5.76 -6.60
N PRO A 34 -13.63 -5.07 -6.91
CA PRO A 34 -14.29 -4.21 -5.95
C PRO A 34 -14.87 -5.04 -4.79
N LEU A 35 -14.47 -4.69 -3.57
CA LEU A 35 -15.08 -5.17 -2.34
C LEU A 35 -16.19 -4.20 -1.96
N LEU A 36 -17.38 -4.38 -2.54
CA LEU A 36 -18.49 -3.45 -2.34
C LEU A 36 -19.02 -3.50 -0.89
N PRO A 37 -19.36 -2.34 -0.28
CA PRO A 37 -20.05 -2.31 1.01
C PRO A 37 -21.48 -2.85 0.90
N PRO A 38 -22.08 -3.27 2.03
CA PRO A 38 -23.50 -3.63 2.09
C PRO A 38 -24.38 -2.55 1.47
N SER A 39 -25.44 -2.93 0.74
CA SER A 39 -26.33 -1.99 0.04
C SER A 39 -26.93 -0.93 0.98
N GLU A 40 -27.30 -1.34 2.20
CA GLU A 40 -27.77 -0.49 3.31
C GLU A 40 -26.74 0.53 3.84
N CYS A 41 -25.46 0.40 3.45
CA CYS A 41 -24.37 1.30 3.78
C CYS A 41 -23.97 2.20 2.60
N VAL A 42 -24.37 1.90 1.36
CA VAL A 42 -23.99 2.69 0.17
C VAL A 42 -24.43 4.15 0.28
N SER A 43 -25.65 4.40 0.81
CA SER A 43 -26.18 5.75 1.04
C SER A 43 -25.48 6.54 2.16
N LYS A 44 -24.59 5.89 2.93
CA LYS A 44 -23.77 6.50 3.99
C LYS A 44 -22.34 6.79 3.53
N LEU A 45 -21.97 6.34 2.33
CA LEU A 45 -20.66 6.65 1.75
C LEU A 45 -20.61 8.15 1.42
N ILE A 46 -19.49 8.77 1.77
CA ILE A 46 -19.17 10.14 1.38
C ILE A 46 -17.87 10.14 0.58
N THR A 47 -17.82 10.91 -0.49
CA THR A 47 -16.56 11.27 -1.15
C THR A 47 -15.95 12.45 -0.41
N ARG A 48 -14.65 12.43 -0.14
CA ARG A 48 -13.99 13.57 0.50
C ARG A 48 -13.90 14.73 -0.49
N SER A 49 -13.91 15.96 0.02
CA SER A 49 -13.79 17.16 -0.82
C SER A 49 -12.46 17.25 -1.58
N ASP A 50 -11.42 16.53 -1.15
CA ASP A 50 -10.11 16.46 -1.80
C ASP A 50 -9.96 15.26 -2.78
N ASP A 51 -10.95 14.37 -2.88
CA ASP A 51 -10.95 13.24 -3.82
C ASP A 51 -11.50 13.66 -5.21
N THR A 52 -10.98 14.77 -5.76
CA THR A 52 -11.30 15.24 -7.11
C THR A 52 -10.12 15.05 -8.06
N GLU A 53 -10.36 14.80 -9.34
CA GLU A 53 -9.29 14.54 -10.32
C GLU A 53 -8.17 15.61 -10.33
N PRO A 54 -8.45 16.93 -10.27
CA PRO A 54 -7.39 17.94 -10.20
C PRO A 54 -6.55 17.84 -8.92
N ILE A 55 -7.18 17.60 -7.77
CA ILE A 55 -6.47 17.51 -6.47
C ILE A 55 -5.69 16.20 -6.38
N VAL A 56 -6.25 15.09 -6.87
CA VAL A 56 -5.56 13.79 -6.92
C VAL A 56 -4.34 13.87 -7.86
N LYS A 57 -4.49 14.48 -9.04
CA LYS A 57 -3.35 14.73 -9.95
C LYS A 57 -2.30 15.63 -9.31
N GLU A 58 -2.68 16.68 -8.59
CA GLU A 58 -1.72 17.55 -7.90
C GLU A 58 -1.03 16.86 -6.72
N ARG A 59 -1.75 16.04 -5.95
CA ARG A 59 -1.16 15.17 -4.91
C ARG A 59 -0.14 14.21 -5.50
N LEU A 60 -0.47 13.56 -6.63
CA LEU A 60 0.46 12.68 -7.36
C LEU A 60 1.62 13.45 -7.99
N ARG A 61 1.40 14.68 -8.48
CA ARG A 61 2.46 15.56 -9.00
C ARG A 61 3.43 15.95 -7.90
N ILE A 62 2.95 16.39 -6.74
CA ILE A 62 3.79 16.71 -5.58
C ILE A 62 4.49 15.46 -5.04
N TYR A 63 3.85 14.29 -5.12
CA TYR A 63 4.48 13.02 -4.80
C TYR A 63 5.64 12.76 -5.77
N ASN A 64 5.38 12.67 -7.07
CA ASN A 64 6.36 12.33 -8.11
C ASN A 64 7.39 13.45 -8.43
N GLU A 65 7.11 14.71 -8.12
CA GLU A 65 8.10 15.80 -8.24
C GLU A 65 9.18 15.63 -7.18
N LYS A 66 8.76 15.26 -5.97
CA LYS A 66 9.67 15.01 -4.88
C LYS A 66 10.14 13.55 -4.82
N VAL A 67 9.53 12.59 -5.56
CA VAL A 67 10.14 11.29 -5.96
C VAL A 67 10.70 11.43 -7.38
N PRO A 68 11.92 11.95 -7.61
CA PRO A 68 12.47 11.96 -8.96
C PRO A 68 12.53 10.52 -9.47
N LEU A 69 11.81 10.23 -10.55
CA LEU A 69 12.02 8.99 -11.29
C LEU A 69 13.50 8.94 -11.74
N PRO A 70 14.08 7.74 -12.00
CA PRO A 70 15.51 7.61 -12.33
C PRO A 70 15.81 8.13 -13.75
N ALA A 71 15.82 9.44 -13.90
CA ALA A 71 16.29 10.11 -15.10
C ALA A 71 17.84 10.10 -15.12
N LEU A 72 18.40 9.02 -15.67
CA LEU A 72 19.71 9.02 -16.30
C LEU A 72 20.93 9.30 -15.40
N ALA A 73 20.98 8.73 -14.20
CA ALA A 73 22.26 8.55 -13.51
C ALA A 73 23.09 7.47 -14.25
N PRO A 74 24.37 7.73 -14.63
CA PRO A 74 25.20 6.71 -15.24
C PRO A 74 25.43 5.54 -14.29
N VAL A 75 25.20 4.31 -14.76
CA VAL A 75 25.52 3.11 -14.00
C VAL A 75 27.03 3.05 -13.79
N LEU A 76 27.51 3.35 -12.58
CA LEU A 76 28.90 3.11 -12.21
C LEU A 76 29.10 1.58 -12.08
N PRO A 77 30.05 0.99 -12.84
CA PRO A 77 30.27 -0.45 -12.80
C PRO A 77 30.83 -0.87 -11.44
N GLY A 78 30.10 -1.73 -10.71
CA GLY A 78 30.54 -2.32 -9.45
C GLY A 78 29.62 -2.12 -8.24
N SER A 79 28.54 -1.35 -8.35
CA SER A 79 27.55 -1.23 -7.25
C SER A 79 26.55 -2.40 -7.30
N PRO A 80 26.39 -3.22 -6.23
CA PRO A 80 25.66 -4.49 -6.31
C PRO A 80 24.12 -4.37 -6.26
N HIS A 81 23.54 -3.19 -6.04
CA HIS A 81 22.08 -2.99 -5.98
C HIS A 81 21.64 -1.71 -6.70
N PRO A 82 20.44 -1.69 -7.34
CA PRO A 82 19.95 -0.52 -8.05
C PRO A 82 19.61 0.61 -7.08
N SER A 83 20.38 1.69 -7.12
CA SER A 83 20.10 2.90 -6.34
C SER A 83 18.95 3.70 -6.98
N PHE A 84 17.72 3.40 -6.57
CA PHE A 84 16.55 4.22 -6.91
C PHE A 84 16.44 5.43 -5.99
N MET A 85 16.06 6.54 -6.61
CA MET A 85 15.77 7.80 -5.98
C MET A 85 14.25 8.08 -6.06
N PHE A 86 13.60 8.87 -5.19
CA PHE A 86 13.82 9.18 -3.76
C PHE A 86 12.74 10.24 -3.36
N GLY A 87 11.75 9.99 -2.49
CA GLY A 87 10.44 10.72 -2.42
C GLY A 87 10.23 12.07 -1.68
N PRO A 88 8.98 12.60 -1.57
CA PRO A 88 8.59 13.75 -0.71
C PRO A 88 8.99 13.58 0.74
N SER A 89 8.90 12.33 1.14
CA SER A 89 9.41 11.67 2.31
C SER A 89 10.93 11.72 2.40
N GLN A 90 11.69 12.33 1.49
CA GLN A 90 13.13 12.12 1.36
C GLN A 90 13.97 12.33 2.62
N PRO A 91 13.80 13.45 3.33
CA PRO A 91 14.51 13.64 4.59
C PRO A 91 14.24 12.52 5.60
N VAL A 92 13.07 11.88 5.52
CA VAL A 92 12.60 10.79 6.39
C VAL A 92 13.03 9.41 5.85
N GLU A 93 12.74 9.10 4.59
CA GLU A 93 13.17 7.88 3.89
C GLU A 93 14.69 7.74 3.89
N GLY A 94 15.42 8.78 3.47
CA GLY A 94 16.88 8.81 3.48
C GLY A 94 17.43 8.66 4.88
N TYR A 95 16.80 9.26 5.89
CA TYR A 95 17.17 9.05 7.29
C TYR A 95 17.00 7.58 7.71
N TYR A 96 15.81 6.97 7.53
CA TYR A 96 15.61 5.57 7.92
C TYR A 96 16.46 4.59 7.09
N ARG A 97 16.65 4.84 5.79
CA ARG A 97 17.50 4.04 4.90
C ARG A 97 18.97 4.08 5.31
N ASN A 98 19.50 5.27 5.60
CA ASN A 98 20.89 5.43 6.08
C ASN A 98 21.13 4.76 7.44
N HIS A 99 20.08 4.49 8.22
CA HIS A 99 20.14 3.74 9.48
C HIS A 99 19.77 2.25 9.33
N GLY A 100 19.58 1.74 8.11
CA GLY A 100 19.21 0.33 7.86
C GLY A 100 17.80 -0.04 8.34
N LYS A 101 16.89 0.94 8.43
CA LYS A 101 15.52 0.80 8.99
C LYS A 101 14.42 0.95 7.93
N LEU A 102 14.78 0.89 6.65
CA LEU A 102 13.82 0.95 5.53
C LEU A 102 13.98 -0.31 4.69
N LEU A 103 12.86 -0.97 4.42
CA LEU A 103 12.77 -2.18 3.61
C LEU A 103 11.82 -1.92 2.43
N GLU A 104 12.23 -2.36 1.24
CA GLU A 104 11.40 -2.37 0.03
C GLU A 104 10.86 -3.79 -0.18
N PHE A 105 9.58 -3.90 -0.51
CA PHE A 105 8.91 -5.17 -0.80
C PHE A 105 7.75 -4.94 -1.78
N ASP A 106 7.39 -5.96 -2.56
CA ASP A 106 6.33 -5.83 -3.55
C ASP A 106 4.93 -5.88 -2.92
N LEU A 107 4.01 -5.10 -3.49
CA LEU A 107 2.57 -5.16 -3.21
C LEU A 107 1.85 -5.84 -4.39
N PRO A 108 1.65 -7.17 -4.38
CA PRO A 108 1.15 -7.94 -5.52
C PRO A 108 -0.37 -7.86 -5.73
N GLY A 109 -1.12 -7.24 -4.81
CA GLY A 109 -2.57 -7.33 -4.79
C GLY A 109 -3.20 -6.59 -3.63
N GLY A 110 -4.37 -7.07 -3.20
CA GLY A 110 -5.05 -6.56 -2.03
C GLY A 110 -4.39 -7.03 -0.73
N ILE A 111 -5.15 -6.93 0.36
CA ILE A 111 -4.70 -7.39 1.68
C ILE A 111 -4.40 -8.90 1.67
N PRO A 112 -5.23 -9.81 1.09
CA PRO A 112 -4.93 -11.24 1.10
C PRO A 112 -3.62 -11.61 0.40
N GLU A 113 -3.24 -10.90 -0.66
CA GLU A 113 -2.03 -11.17 -1.43
C GLU A 113 -0.79 -10.45 -0.85
N SER A 114 -0.98 -9.27 -0.25
CA SER A 114 0.12 -8.46 0.29
C SER A 114 0.48 -8.77 1.75
N TRP A 115 -0.48 -9.25 2.55
CA TRP A 115 -0.26 -9.51 3.97
C TRP A 115 0.78 -10.62 4.25
N PRO A 116 0.77 -11.78 3.57
CA PRO A 116 1.79 -12.82 3.80
C PRO A 116 3.20 -12.33 3.46
N LYS A 117 3.35 -11.55 2.39
CA LYS A 117 4.64 -10.93 2.01
C LYS A 117 5.15 -9.94 3.06
N LEU A 118 4.26 -9.16 3.67
CA LEU A 118 4.63 -8.23 4.74
C LEU A 118 5.09 -8.99 5.99
N LEU A 119 4.43 -10.09 6.35
CA LEU A 119 4.83 -10.92 7.48
C LEU A 119 6.18 -11.61 7.23
N GLU A 120 6.38 -12.18 6.03
CA GLU A 120 7.67 -12.73 5.58
C GLU A 120 8.78 -11.67 5.67
N ALA A 121 8.54 -10.47 5.13
CA ALA A 121 9.47 -9.34 5.16
C ALA A 121 9.83 -8.86 6.58
N LEU A 122 8.94 -9.10 7.56
CA LEU A 122 9.15 -8.76 8.98
C LEU A 122 9.65 -9.95 9.82
N ASN A 123 9.76 -11.16 9.25
CA ASN A 123 9.99 -12.43 9.95
C ASN A 123 8.97 -12.69 11.08
N LEU A 124 7.69 -12.51 10.78
CA LEU A 124 6.57 -12.75 11.71
C LEU A 124 5.69 -13.92 11.26
N ASP A 125 5.21 -14.72 12.21
CA ASP A 125 4.22 -15.77 11.96
C ASP A 125 2.80 -15.27 12.24
N GLU A 126 1.81 -15.61 11.39
CA GLU A 126 0.37 -15.29 11.59
C GLU A 126 -0.24 -15.78 12.92
N ASN A 127 0.50 -16.58 13.70
CA ASN A 127 -0.01 -17.26 14.89
C ASN A 127 0.29 -16.55 16.21
N GLU A 128 1.20 -15.57 16.26
CA GLU A 128 1.58 -14.92 17.52
C GLU A 128 0.43 -14.06 18.11
N ASP A 129 -0.36 -13.39 17.26
CA ASP A 129 -1.46 -12.52 17.68
C ASP A 129 -2.70 -13.24 18.26
N LYS A 130 -2.75 -14.58 18.20
CA LYS A 130 -3.87 -15.35 18.78
C LYS A 130 -3.94 -15.28 20.31
N GLN A 131 -2.88 -14.80 20.98
CA GLN A 131 -2.85 -14.64 22.44
C GLN A 131 -3.34 -13.25 22.92
N CYS A 132 -3.27 -12.20 22.10
CA CYS A 132 -3.75 -10.86 22.50
C CYS A 132 -5.28 -10.69 22.48
N ALA A 133 -6.03 -11.69 22.03
CA ALA A 133 -7.50 -11.69 22.00
C ALA A 133 -8.15 -12.45 23.19
N THR A 134 -7.38 -12.86 24.19
CA THR A 134 -7.86 -13.53 25.41
C THR A 134 -7.28 -12.91 26.68
N ALA A 135 -7.76 -11.71 27.02
CA ALA A 135 -7.67 -11.08 28.33
C ALA A 135 -8.98 -10.31 28.61
#